data_AF-A0A8H7QME3-F1
#
_entry.id   AF-A0A8H7QME3-F1
#
_cell.length_a   1.000
_cell.length_b   1.000
_cell.length_c   1.000
_cell.angle_alpha   90.00
_cell.angle_beta   90.00
_cell.angle_gamma   90.00
#
_symmetry.space_group_name_H-M   'P 1'
#
loop_
_entity.id
_entity.type
_entity.pdbx_description
1 polymer ?
#
loop_
_entity_poly.entity_id
_entity_poly.type
_entity_poly.pdbx_seq_one_letter_code
_entity_poly.pdbx_strand_id
1 'polypeptide(L)'
;MSHQHGPGCNHGPSNGSAPQTIQVNDANKAPALYKNTATYLKDEKKSGLKARQGVFNGKRFEYFKGKRGIEALLKENYAKVTSKGDTVPKTRDEAFNILNDLGKYGFVLRVDRGESIGGKGSPRLLQPNPVQEIKEDGYYMWIWEGSRFRLYAGAAALVATILAGVLFPLWPNFLRMGVWYLSVAVLCLVGVFFGIAIVRLILYVLTLPVLPRGFWLFPNLFEDVGIIDSFIPLYGFDPVKEKKSKKSDVTTAQVVEKSE
;
A
#
# COMPACT_ATOMS: atom_id res chain seq x y z
N MET A 1 65.83 -17.34 40.59
CA MET A 1 65.07 -16.09 40.84
C MET A 1 63.68 -16.28 40.28
N SER A 2 62.78 -16.82 41.11
CA SER A 2 61.41 -17.21 40.77
C SER A 2 60.47 -16.20 41.43
N HIS A 3 59.81 -15.36 40.63
CA HIS A 3 58.85 -14.39 41.13
C HIS A 3 57.52 -15.08 41.45
N GLN A 4 57.13 -14.96 42.71
CA GLN A 4 55.92 -15.48 43.32
C GLN A 4 54.83 -14.40 43.18
N HIS A 5 53.74 -14.69 42.48
CA HIS A 5 52.57 -13.81 42.45
C HIS A 5 51.66 -14.10 43.66
N GLY A 6 51.38 -13.07 44.46
CA GLY A 6 50.55 -13.16 45.66
C GLY A 6 49.05 -13.29 45.38
N PRO A 7 48.26 -13.76 46.35
CA PRO A 7 46.82 -13.96 46.20
C PRO A 7 46.07 -12.64 46.42
N GLY A 8 45.63 -12.00 45.34
CA GLY A 8 44.93 -10.71 45.46
C GLY A 8 44.39 -10.07 44.19
N CYS A 9 44.25 -10.79 43.07
CA CYS A 9 43.64 -10.24 41.87
C CYS A 9 42.12 -10.36 41.95
N ASN A 10 41.49 -9.35 42.54
CA ASN A 10 40.05 -9.13 42.53
C ASN A 10 39.60 -8.83 41.10
N HIS A 11 39.14 -9.85 40.37
CA HIS A 11 38.34 -9.64 39.16
C HIS A 11 36.95 -9.17 39.60
N GLY A 12 36.73 -7.85 39.60
CA GLY A 12 35.41 -7.29 39.81
C GLY A 12 34.42 -7.87 38.79
N PRO A 13 33.15 -8.11 39.17
CA PRO A 13 32.16 -8.58 38.22
C PRO A 13 31.98 -7.50 37.16
N SER A 14 32.39 -7.79 35.93
CA SER A 14 31.97 -7.05 34.75
C SER A 14 30.44 -7.11 34.73
N ASN A 15 29.81 -6.04 35.19
CA ASN A 15 28.36 -5.89 35.18
C ASN A 15 27.95 -5.61 33.73
N GLY A 16 28.04 -6.65 32.89
CA GLY A 16 27.33 -6.73 31.63
C GLY A 16 25.86 -6.78 32.00
N SER A 17 25.21 -5.63 31.87
CA SER A 17 23.76 -5.50 31.99
C SER A 17 23.10 -6.58 31.16
N ALA A 18 22.60 -7.62 31.83
CA ALA A 18 21.72 -8.58 31.23
C ALA A 18 20.59 -7.79 30.54
N PRO A 19 20.26 -8.08 29.28
CA PRO A 19 19.17 -7.40 28.61
C PRO A 19 17.91 -7.62 29.46
N GLN A 20 17.42 -6.54 30.07
CA GLN A 20 16.18 -6.55 30.83
C GLN A 20 15.11 -7.09 29.89
N THR A 21 14.59 -8.28 30.18
CA THR A 21 13.53 -8.90 29.37
C THR A 21 12.28 -8.07 29.55
N ILE A 22 11.97 -7.23 28.56
CA ILE A 22 10.75 -6.45 28.51
C ILE A 22 9.60 -7.47 28.45
N GLN A 23 8.82 -7.57 29.52
CA GLN A 23 7.62 -8.43 29.59
C GLN A 23 6.53 -7.79 28.74
N VAL A 24 6.65 -7.97 27.43
CA VAL A 24 5.64 -7.57 26.46
C VAL A 24 4.65 -8.72 26.35
N ASN A 25 3.38 -8.51 26.71
CA ASN A 25 2.38 -9.55 26.54
C ASN A 25 2.23 -9.90 25.05
N ASP A 26 1.84 -11.14 24.75
CA ASP A 26 1.70 -11.61 23.37
C ASP A 26 0.47 -10.97 22.70
N ALA A 27 0.71 -10.13 21.69
CA ALA A 27 -0.32 -9.46 20.90
C ALA A 27 -1.34 -10.43 20.27
N ASN A 28 -0.96 -11.70 20.08
CA ASN A 28 -1.87 -12.72 19.56
C ASN A 28 -2.96 -13.11 20.55
N LYS A 29 -2.74 -12.95 21.86
CA LYS A 29 -3.71 -13.27 22.92
C LYS A 29 -4.60 -12.08 23.30
N ALA A 30 -4.33 -10.91 22.73
CA ALA A 30 -5.10 -9.70 23.03
C ALA A 30 -6.56 -9.79 22.56
N PRO A 31 -7.49 -9.09 23.25
CA PRO A 31 -8.88 -8.94 22.83
C PRO A 31 -9.02 -8.40 21.40
N ALA A 32 -10.14 -8.72 20.75
CA ALA A 32 -10.43 -8.31 19.38
C ALA A 32 -10.39 -6.78 19.18
N LEU A 33 -10.83 -6.01 20.19
CA LEU A 33 -10.77 -4.55 20.18
C LEU A 33 -9.36 -4.06 19.83
N TYR A 34 -8.33 -4.45 20.58
CA TYR A 34 -6.96 -3.96 20.36
C TYR A 34 -6.35 -4.44 19.05
N LYS A 35 -6.73 -5.65 18.57
CA LYS A 35 -6.33 -6.13 17.23
C LYS A 35 -6.94 -5.28 16.11
N ASN A 36 -8.21 -4.90 16.26
CA ASN A 36 -8.91 -4.03 15.32
C ASN A 36 -8.32 -2.62 15.35
N THR A 37 -8.03 -2.09 16.56
CA THR A 37 -7.35 -0.81 16.76
C THR A 37 -5.97 -0.80 16.10
N ALA A 38 -5.14 -1.83 16.32
CA ALA A 38 -3.84 -1.96 15.68
C ALA A 38 -3.97 -2.01 14.15
N THR A 39 -4.94 -2.79 13.62
CA THR A 39 -5.19 -2.91 12.18
C THR A 39 -5.58 -1.57 11.57
N TYR A 40 -6.44 -0.81 12.25
CA TYR A 40 -6.83 0.53 11.82
C TYR A 40 -5.66 1.51 11.84
N LEU A 41 -4.89 1.55 12.93
CA LEU A 41 -3.75 2.47 13.06
C LEU A 41 -2.63 2.15 12.06
N LYS A 42 -2.47 0.89 11.64
CA LYS A 42 -1.53 0.50 10.57
C LYS A 42 -2.04 0.84 9.17
N ASP A 43 -3.34 1.04 8.98
CA ASP A 43 -3.90 1.47 7.69
C ASP A 43 -3.81 3.00 7.56
N GLU A 44 -2.75 3.47 6.89
CA GLU A 44 -2.47 4.91 6.71
C GLU A 44 -3.65 5.65 6.04
N LYS A 45 -4.37 5.00 5.12
CA LYS A 45 -5.48 5.64 4.40
C LYS A 45 -6.68 5.90 5.32
N LYS A 46 -6.93 4.99 6.26
CA LYS A 46 -8.07 5.10 7.19
C LYS A 46 -7.75 5.95 8.41
N SER A 47 -6.60 5.71 9.02
CA SER A 47 -6.18 6.38 10.26
C SER A 47 -5.50 7.73 10.01
N GLY A 48 -4.92 7.95 8.83
CA GLY A 48 -4.06 9.08 8.54
C GLY A 48 -2.77 9.10 9.37
N LEU A 49 -2.41 7.99 10.02
CA LEU A 49 -1.19 7.84 10.80
C LEU A 49 -0.02 7.51 9.86
N LYS A 50 0.81 8.51 9.58
CA LYS A 50 2.02 8.31 8.76
C LYS A 50 3.08 7.56 9.55
N ALA A 51 3.26 6.28 9.25
CA ALA A 51 4.35 5.49 9.78
C ALA A 51 5.68 5.93 9.14
N ARG A 52 6.74 5.99 9.96
CA ARG A 52 8.12 6.24 9.52
C ARG A 52 8.92 4.95 9.62
N GLN A 53 9.93 4.80 8.77
CA GLN A 53 10.83 3.66 8.84
C GLN A 53 12.00 3.94 9.78
N GLY A 54 12.23 3.02 10.71
CA GLY A 54 13.38 2.99 11.58
C GLY A 54 14.04 1.62 11.54
N VAL A 55 15.24 1.51 12.12
CA VAL A 55 15.98 0.26 12.23
C VAL A 55 16.15 -0.06 13.70
N PHE A 56 15.76 -1.26 14.10
CA PHE A 56 15.95 -1.77 15.44
C PHE A 56 16.62 -3.14 15.32
N ASN A 57 17.75 -3.31 16.01
CA ASN A 57 18.54 -4.54 15.99
C ASN A 57 18.83 -5.08 14.57
N GLY A 58 19.17 -4.18 13.63
CA GLY A 58 19.44 -4.52 12.23
C GLY A 58 18.23 -4.77 11.34
N LYS A 59 17.01 -4.95 11.88
CA LYS A 59 15.77 -5.10 11.10
C LYS A 59 15.04 -3.77 10.98
N ARG A 60 14.38 -3.54 9.83
CA ARG A 60 13.53 -2.37 9.62
C ARG A 60 12.17 -2.56 10.27
N PHE A 61 11.72 -1.54 10.97
CA PHE A 61 10.41 -1.47 11.59
C PHE A 61 9.74 -0.13 11.29
N GLU A 62 8.42 -0.15 11.37
CA GLU A 62 7.61 1.05 11.28
C GLU A 62 7.40 1.65 12.66
N TYR A 63 7.51 2.96 12.79
CA TYR A 63 7.29 3.67 14.04
C TYR A 63 6.51 4.96 13.82
N PHE A 64 5.83 5.44 14.86
CA PHE A 64 5.02 6.64 14.84
C PHE A 64 5.20 7.46 16.13
N LYS A 65 4.68 8.68 16.16
CA LYS A 65 4.70 9.54 17.36
C LYS A 65 3.38 9.37 18.13
N GLY A 66 3.44 9.24 19.45
CA GLY A 66 2.26 9.04 20.32
C GLY A 66 1.13 10.02 20.06
N LYS A 67 1.47 11.32 19.99
CA LYS A 67 0.53 12.41 19.69
C LYS A 67 -0.31 12.15 18.45
N ARG A 68 0.32 11.63 17.38
CA ARG A 68 -0.36 11.29 16.12
C ARG A 68 -1.21 10.02 16.24
N GLY A 69 -0.78 9.06 17.05
CA GLY A 69 -1.58 7.87 17.37
C GLY A 69 -2.88 8.26 18.07
N ILE A 70 -2.80 9.13 19.08
CA ILE A 70 -3.97 9.64 19.82
C ILE A 70 -4.90 10.43 18.89
N GLU A 71 -4.36 11.33 18.06
CA GLU A 71 -5.13 12.06 17.05
C GLU A 71 -5.82 11.12 16.05
N ALA A 72 -5.21 9.98 15.69
CA ALA A 72 -5.80 9.02 14.77
C ALA A 72 -6.96 8.23 15.38
N LEU A 73 -6.91 7.96 16.69
CA LEU A 73 -7.98 7.28 17.43
C LEU A 73 -9.22 8.16 17.63
N LEU A 74 -9.05 9.48 17.69
CA LEU A 74 -10.15 10.44 17.82
C LEU A 74 -10.91 10.72 16.52
N LYS A 75 -10.50 10.13 15.39
CA LYS A 75 -11.20 10.32 14.12
C LYS A 75 -12.46 9.46 14.04
N GLU A 76 -13.49 9.99 13.40
CA GLU A 76 -14.76 9.30 13.11
C GLU A 76 -14.58 7.93 12.44
N ASN A 77 -13.51 7.75 11.66
CA ASN A 77 -13.20 6.48 11.01
C ASN A 77 -12.90 5.35 12.00
N TYR A 78 -12.43 5.67 13.20
CA TYR A 78 -12.16 4.69 14.24
C TYR A 78 -13.44 4.05 14.79
N ALA A 79 -14.52 4.83 14.93
CA ALA A 79 -15.82 4.33 15.39
C ALA A 79 -16.42 3.24 14.48
N LYS A 80 -15.98 3.17 13.22
CA LYS A 80 -16.39 2.13 12.27
C LYS A 80 -15.66 0.79 12.47
N VAL A 81 -14.59 0.80 13.26
CA VAL A 81 -13.70 -0.36 13.48
C VAL A 81 -13.95 -1.01 14.84
N THR A 82 -14.56 -0.27 15.78
CA THR A 82 -15.04 -0.77 17.06
C THR A 82 -16.30 -1.62 16.88
N SER A 83 -16.41 -2.72 17.63
CA SER A 83 -17.60 -3.58 17.62
C SER A 83 -18.72 -2.98 18.49
N LYS A 84 -19.97 -3.44 18.32
CA LYS A 84 -21.09 -3.05 19.20
C LYS A 84 -20.76 -3.45 20.65
N GLY A 85 -20.41 -2.47 21.48
CA GLY A 85 -20.04 -2.67 22.89
C GLY A 85 -18.64 -2.15 23.26
N ASP A 86 -17.80 -1.83 22.28
CA ASP A 86 -16.46 -1.29 22.53
C ASP A 86 -16.51 0.23 22.80
N THR A 87 -15.66 0.71 23.71
CA THR A 87 -15.55 2.14 24.02
C THR A 87 -14.88 2.89 22.86
N VAL A 88 -15.65 3.71 22.15
CA VAL A 88 -15.11 4.69 21.21
C VAL A 88 -14.59 5.89 22.03
N PRO A 89 -13.30 6.24 21.93
CA PRO A 89 -12.74 7.34 22.69
C PRO A 89 -13.36 8.66 22.22
N LYS A 90 -14.01 9.36 23.12
CA LYS A 90 -14.55 10.72 22.89
C LYS A 90 -13.59 11.78 23.37
N THR A 91 -12.80 11.47 24.39
CA THR A 91 -11.83 12.36 24.99
C THR A 91 -10.40 11.94 24.64
N ARG A 92 -9.48 12.89 24.74
CA ARG A 92 -8.06 12.63 24.50
C ARG A 92 -7.47 11.64 25.50
N ASP A 93 -7.94 11.68 26.75
CA ASP A 93 -7.50 10.79 27.83
C ASP A 93 -7.95 9.34 27.60
N GLU A 94 -9.17 9.14 27.09
CA GLU A 94 -9.65 7.81 26.69
C GLU A 94 -8.81 7.24 25.54
N ALA A 95 -8.51 8.04 24.52
CA ALA A 95 -7.64 7.63 23.42
C ALA A 95 -6.21 7.30 23.90
N PHE A 96 -5.70 8.05 24.88
CA PHE A 96 -4.42 7.76 25.53
C PHE A 96 -4.45 6.41 26.27
N ASN A 97 -5.50 6.12 27.03
CA ASN A 97 -5.65 4.84 27.74
C ASN A 97 -5.71 3.65 26.77
N ILE A 98 -6.45 3.77 25.65
CA ILE A 98 -6.50 2.74 24.61
C ILE A 98 -5.10 2.50 24.01
N LEU A 99 -4.34 3.56 23.75
CA LEU A 99 -2.97 3.45 23.24
C LEU A 99 -2.02 2.83 24.28
N ASN A 100 -2.23 3.12 25.56
CA ASN A 100 -1.49 2.51 26.67
C ASN A 100 -1.74 1.01 26.78
N ASP A 101 -3.00 0.60 26.72
CA ASP A 101 -3.35 -0.80 26.70
C ASP A 101 -2.80 -1.51 25.45
N LEU A 102 -2.81 -0.83 24.29
CA LEU A 102 -2.18 -1.35 23.07
C LEU A 102 -0.68 -1.65 23.26
N GLY A 103 0.02 -0.83 24.04
CA GLY A 103 1.41 -1.09 24.47
C GLY A 103 1.52 -2.28 25.43
N LYS A 104 0.64 -2.36 26.44
CA LYS A 104 0.63 -3.47 27.42
C LYS A 104 0.40 -4.83 26.76
N TYR A 105 -0.46 -4.89 25.73
CA TYR A 105 -0.71 -6.10 24.93
C TYR A 105 0.36 -6.37 23.88
N GLY A 106 1.41 -5.55 23.79
CA GLY A 106 2.57 -5.84 22.97
C GLY A 106 2.43 -5.59 21.48
N PHE A 107 1.47 -4.77 21.07
CA PHE A 107 1.39 -4.34 19.68
C PHE A 107 2.45 -3.31 19.33
N VAL A 108 2.80 -2.45 20.30
CA VAL A 108 3.74 -1.34 20.15
C VAL A 108 4.76 -1.30 21.28
N LEU A 109 5.98 -0.87 20.96
CA LEU A 109 7.07 -0.67 21.93
C LEU A 109 7.50 0.78 21.93
N ARG A 110 7.70 1.36 23.11
CA ARG A 110 8.29 2.69 23.23
C ARG A 110 9.76 2.65 22.89
N VAL A 111 10.14 3.51 21.95
CA VAL A 111 11.50 3.64 21.44
C VAL A 111 11.94 5.10 21.46
N ASP A 112 13.23 5.30 21.66
CA ASP A 112 13.90 6.57 21.45
C ASP A 112 14.47 6.62 20.04
N ARG A 113 14.36 7.80 19.42
CA ARG A 113 14.81 8.04 18.06
C ARG A 113 16.26 8.51 18.09
N GLY A 114 17.16 7.67 17.62
CA GLY A 114 18.57 8.00 17.44
C GLY A 114 18.89 8.69 16.11
N GLU A 115 20.17 8.63 15.77
CA GLU A 115 20.73 9.21 14.55
C GLU A 115 20.27 8.47 13.29
N SER A 116 20.43 9.15 12.16
CA SER A 116 20.13 8.59 10.84
C SER A 116 21.30 7.72 10.39
N ILE A 117 21.02 6.50 9.92
CA ILE A 117 22.08 5.53 9.59
C ILE A 117 22.89 5.95 8.35
N GLY A 118 22.32 6.76 7.46
CA GLY A 118 22.95 7.20 6.22
C GLY A 118 22.61 8.64 5.83
N GLY A 119 22.49 9.54 6.81
CA GLY A 119 22.21 10.96 6.55
C GLY A 119 20.74 11.30 6.28
N LYS A 120 20.48 12.50 5.75
CA LYS A 120 19.13 13.08 5.64
C LYS A 120 18.23 12.22 4.73
N GLY A 121 17.19 11.63 5.32
CA GLY A 121 16.21 10.78 4.60
C GLY A 121 16.42 9.28 4.77
N SER A 122 17.54 8.85 5.36
CA SER A 122 17.76 7.45 5.72
C SER A 122 16.94 7.04 6.96
N PRO A 123 16.61 5.75 7.15
CA PRO A 123 16.01 5.26 8.37
C PRO A 123 16.85 5.59 9.60
N ARG A 124 16.17 5.87 10.72
CA ARG A 124 16.82 6.20 11.99
C ARG A 124 16.98 4.98 12.87
N LEU A 125 18.06 4.93 13.63
CA LEU A 125 18.26 3.89 14.63
C LEU A 125 17.25 4.09 15.76
N LEU A 126 16.53 3.03 16.11
CA LEU A 126 15.58 3.00 17.21
C LEU A 126 16.24 2.29 18.39
N GLN A 127 16.16 2.89 19.57
CA GLN A 127 16.64 2.29 20.82
C GLN A 127 15.45 2.03 21.74
N PRO A 128 15.37 0.88 22.43
CA PRO A 128 14.25 0.59 23.31
C PRO A 128 14.37 1.49 24.55
N ASN A 129 13.29 2.19 24.90
CA ASN A 129 13.29 2.97 26.13
C ASN A 129 13.04 2.01 27.32
N PRO A 130 13.82 2.03 28.41
CA PRO A 130 13.59 1.15 29.56
C PRO A 130 12.23 1.44 30.23
N VAL A 131 11.72 2.66 30.13
CA VAL A 131 10.41 3.06 30.65
C VAL A 131 9.36 2.92 29.55
N GLN A 132 8.53 1.87 29.63
CA GLN A 132 7.50 1.54 28.63
C GLN A 132 6.14 2.25 28.85
N GLU A 133 6.11 3.28 29.69
CA GLU A 133 4.93 4.14 29.84
C GLU A 133 4.69 4.96 28.57
N ILE A 134 3.45 4.97 28.08
CA ILE A 134 3.07 5.82 26.94
C ILE A 134 3.12 7.30 27.36
N LYS A 135 3.81 8.10 26.56
CA LYS A 135 3.80 9.56 26.57
C LYS A 135 3.41 10.10 25.19
N GLU A 136 2.70 11.23 25.12
CA GLU A 136 2.31 11.82 23.84
C GLU A 136 3.52 12.18 22.96
N ASP A 137 4.59 12.65 23.58
CA ASP A 137 5.80 13.05 22.86
C ASP A 137 6.75 11.90 22.53
N GLY A 138 6.46 10.70 23.03
CA GLY A 138 7.23 9.49 22.76
C GLY A 138 7.06 8.96 21.34
N TYR A 139 7.99 8.10 20.93
CA TYR A 139 7.91 7.32 19.69
C TYR A 139 7.61 5.86 19.99
N TYR A 140 6.81 5.24 19.12
CA TYR A 140 6.34 3.88 19.27
C TYR A 140 6.60 3.10 18.00
N MET A 141 7.25 1.96 18.13
CA MET A 141 7.54 1.04 17.06
C MET A 141 6.50 -0.08 17.04
N TRP A 142 5.99 -0.43 15.86
CA TRP A 142 5.13 -1.58 15.68
C TRP A 142 5.92 -2.88 15.80
N ILE A 143 5.55 -3.74 16.75
CA ILE A 143 6.07 -5.11 16.83
C ILE A 143 5.12 -6.08 16.12
N TRP A 144 3.82 -5.78 16.14
CA TRP A 144 2.80 -6.64 15.56
C TRP A 144 2.76 -6.54 14.04
N GLU A 145 2.98 -7.67 13.36
CA GLU A 145 3.05 -7.74 11.89
C GLU A 145 1.67 -7.86 11.21
N GLY A 146 0.59 -8.05 11.96
CA GLY A 146 -0.76 -8.18 11.40
C GLY A 146 -1.19 -9.63 11.17
N SER A 147 -2.40 -9.82 10.63
CA SER A 147 -2.90 -11.15 10.24
C SER A 147 -2.16 -11.67 9.02
N ARG A 148 -1.29 -12.66 9.22
CA ARG A 148 -0.58 -13.38 8.14
C ARG A 148 -1.48 -14.30 7.32
N PHE A 149 -2.75 -14.46 7.70
CA PHE A 149 -3.68 -15.36 7.04
C PHE A 149 -3.83 -15.07 5.55
N ARG A 150 -3.95 -13.80 5.15
CA ARG A 150 -4.07 -13.43 3.72
C ARG A 150 -2.85 -13.82 2.91
N LEU A 151 -1.66 -13.71 3.50
CA LEU A 151 -0.41 -14.11 2.87
C LEU A 151 -0.38 -15.63 2.68
N TYR A 152 -0.70 -16.40 3.73
CA TYR A 152 -0.75 -17.86 3.64
C TYR A 152 -1.86 -18.36 2.71
N ALA A 153 -3.05 -17.75 2.74
CA ALA A 153 -4.15 -18.07 1.84
C ALA A 153 -3.78 -17.77 0.38
N GLY A 154 -3.14 -16.63 0.12
CA GLY A 154 -2.63 -16.29 -1.21
C GLY A 154 -1.55 -17.26 -1.69
N ALA A 155 -0.61 -17.63 -0.82
CA ALA A 155 0.42 -18.63 -1.12
C ALA A 155 -0.21 -20.01 -1.41
N ALA A 156 -1.17 -20.46 -0.59
CA ALA A 156 -1.89 -21.71 -0.79
C ALA A 156 -2.69 -21.70 -2.09
N ALA A 157 -3.36 -20.58 -2.42
CA ALA A 157 -4.11 -20.43 -3.66
C ALA A 157 -3.19 -20.47 -4.91
N LEU A 158 -2.00 -19.86 -4.82
CA LEU A 158 -0.99 -19.93 -5.88
C LEU A 158 -0.54 -21.37 -6.10
N VAL A 159 -0.19 -22.08 -5.02
CA VAL A 159 0.22 -23.49 -5.07
C VAL A 159 -0.91 -24.36 -5.63
N ALA A 160 -2.15 -24.16 -5.16
CA ALA A 160 -3.32 -24.89 -5.64
C ALA A 160 -3.57 -24.65 -7.14
N THR A 161 -3.40 -23.42 -7.63
CA THR A 161 -3.53 -23.09 -9.06
C THR A 161 -2.52 -23.85 -9.91
N ILE A 162 -1.24 -23.86 -9.49
CA ILE A 162 -0.17 -24.57 -10.18
C ILE A 162 -0.46 -26.08 -10.17
N LEU A 163 -0.82 -26.62 -9.01
CA LEU A 163 -1.13 -28.03 -8.82
C LEU A 163 -2.34 -28.46 -9.66
N ALA A 164 -3.38 -27.63 -9.74
CA ALA A 164 -4.53 -27.86 -10.59
C ALA A 164 -4.13 -27.95 -12.07
N GLY A 165 -3.23 -27.06 -12.54
CA GLY A 165 -2.69 -27.09 -13.89
C GLY A 165 -1.86 -28.33 -14.20
N VAL A 166 -0.94 -28.72 -13.30
CA VAL A 166 -0.11 -29.93 -13.49
C VAL A 166 -0.94 -31.21 -13.44
N LEU A 167 -1.98 -31.26 -12.62
CA LEU A 167 -2.89 -32.40 -12.52
C LEU A 167 -3.97 -32.43 -13.59
N PHE A 168 -3.98 -31.51 -14.56
CA PHE A 168 -4.93 -31.53 -15.69
C PHE A 168 -5.13 -32.93 -16.33
N PRO A 169 -4.10 -33.79 -16.50
CA PRO A 169 -4.29 -35.15 -16.99
C PRO A 169 -5.22 -36.04 -16.15
N LEU A 170 -5.29 -35.81 -14.83
CA LEU A 170 -6.13 -36.56 -13.89
C LEU A 170 -7.54 -35.99 -13.74
N TRP A 171 -7.86 -34.85 -14.37
CA TRP A 171 -9.17 -34.24 -14.21
C TRP A 171 -10.28 -35.14 -14.75
N PRO A 172 -11.49 -35.13 -14.15
CA PRO A 172 -12.66 -35.78 -14.72
C PRO A 172 -12.93 -35.30 -16.15
N ASN A 173 -13.43 -36.20 -17.01
CA ASN A 173 -13.70 -35.89 -18.42
C ASN A 173 -14.63 -34.67 -18.59
N PHE A 174 -15.60 -34.47 -17.70
CA PHE A 174 -16.52 -33.33 -17.79
C PHE A 174 -15.81 -31.96 -17.64
N LEU A 175 -14.80 -31.86 -16.75
CA LEU A 175 -14.03 -30.62 -16.59
C LEU A 175 -13.14 -30.35 -17.80
N ARG A 176 -12.52 -31.40 -18.37
CA ARG A 176 -11.70 -31.26 -19.58
C ARG A 176 -12.52 -30.73 -20.75
N MET A 177 -13.73 -31.27 -20.93
CA MET A 177 -14.67 -30.76 -21.93
C MET A 177 -15.06 -29.31 -21.64
N GLY A 178 -15.33 -28.97 -20.37
CA GLY A 178 -15.61 -27.59 -19.97
C GLY A 178 -14.49 -26.61 -20.35
N VAL A 179 -13.22 -26.97 -20.08
CA VAL A 179 -12.05 -26.16 -20.47
C VAL A 179 -11.94 -26.05 -21.99
N TRP A 180 -12.21 -27.12 -22.73
CA TRP A 180 -12.21 -27.10 -24.19
C TRP A 180 -13.26 -26.13 -24.74
N TYR A 181 -14.51 -26.23 -24.30
CA TYR A 181 -15.58 -25.32 -24.71
C TYR A 181 -15.29 -23.87 -24.32
N LEU A 182 -14.75 -23.64 -23.11
CA LEU A 182 -14.35 -22.31 -22.67
C LEU A 182 -13.22 -21.75 -23.55
N SER A 183 -12.22 -22.57 -23.88
CA SER A 183 -11.11 -22.17 -24.75
C SER A 183 -11.61 -21.83 -26.16
N VAL A 184 -12.50 -22.64 -26.75
CA VAL A 184 -13.13 -22.36 -28.04
C VAL A 184 -13.98 -21.09 -27.97
N ALA A 185 -14.75 -20.90 -26.90
CA ALA A 185 -15.57 -19.69 -26.72
C ALA A 185 -14.71 -18.42 -26.64
N VAL A 186 -13.62 -18.44 -25.87
CA VAL A 186 -12.67 -17.32 -25.81
C VAL A 186 -11.99 -17.11 -27.17
N LEU A 187 -11.60 -18.18 -27.87
CA LEU A 187 -11.01 -18.07 -29.20
C LEU A 187 -11.98 -17.46 -30.22
N CYS A 188 -13.25 -17.86 -30.19
CA CYS A 188 -14.30 -17.26 -31.01
C CYS A 188 -14.52 -15.79 -30.68
N LEU A 189 -14.57 -15.43 -29.38
CA LEU A 189 -14.70 -14.04 -28.92
C LEU A 189 -13.53 -13.19 -29.42
N VAL A 190 -12.30 -13.69 -29.29
CA VAL A 190 -11.09 -13.04 -29.81
C VAL A 190 -11.14 -12.92 -31.33
N GLY A 191 -11.57 -13.98 -32.04
CA GLY A 191 -11.71 -13.99 -33.49
C GLY A 191 -12.72 -12.96 -34.00
N VAL A 192 -13.87 -12.81 -33.32
CA VAL A 192 -14.85 -11.76 -33.61
C VAL A 192 -14.24 -10.37 -33.42
N PHE A 193 -13.49 -10.17 -32.34
CA PHE A 193 -12.82 -8.89 -32.09
C PHE A 193 -11.81 -8.53 -33.18
N PHE A 194 -10.99 -9.49 -33.62
CA PHE A 194 -10.10 -9.31 -34.77
C PHE A 194 -10.88 -9.07 -36.07
N GLY A 195 -11.98 -9.79 -36.31
CA GLY A 195 -12.85 -9.58 -37.46
C GLY A 195 -13.37 -8.14 -37.53
N ILE A 196 -13.87 -7.61 -36.42
CA ILE A 196 -14.33 -6.22 -36.33
C ILE A 196 -13.18 -5.24 -36.60
N ALA A 197 -12.00 -5.49 -36.03
CA ALA A 197 -10.82 -4.66 -36.27
C ALA A 197 -10.37 -4.66 -37.75
N ILE A 198 -10.42 -5.80 -38.43
CA ILE A 198 -10.10 -5.92 -39.87
C ILE A 198 -11.15 -5.19 -40.72
N VAL A 199 -12.44 -5.40 -40.45
CA VAL A 199 -13.51 -4.68 -41.17
C VAL A 199 -13.36 -3.17 -40.99
N ARG A 200 -13.06 -2.72 -39.77
CA ARG A 200 -12.76 -1.31 -39.46
C ARG A 200 -11.59 -0.79 -40.31
N LEU A 201 -10.50 -1.55 -40.43
CA LEU A 201 -9.34 -1.18 -41.23
C LEU A 201 -9.68 -1.09 -42.72
N ILE A 202 -10.37 -2.08 -43.28
CA ILE A 202 -10.77 -2.10 -44.70
C ILE A 202 -11.65 -0.89 -45.01
N LEU A 203 -12.67 -0.62 -44.19
CA LEU A 203 -13.55 0.53 -44.38
C LEU A 203 -12.79 1.86 -44.28
N TYR A 204 -11.85 1.98 -43.34
CA TYR A 204 -11.00 3.16 -43.25
C TYR A 204 -10.19 3.36 -44.55
N VAL A 205 -9.50 2.33 -45.03
CA VAL A 205 -8.69 2.41 -46.26
C VAL A 205 -9.53 2.74 -47.51
N LEU A 206 -10.71 2.14 -47.65
CA LEU A 206 -11.61 2.40 -48.77
C LEU A 206 -12.22 3.81 -48.74
N THR A 207 -12.44 4.36 -47.54
CA THR A 207 -13.02 5.70 -47.37
C THR A 207 -11.99 6.82 -47.47
N LEU A 208 -10.70 6.55 -47.27
CA LEU A 208 -9.61 7.53 -47.40
C LEU A 208 -9.60 8.32 -48.73
N PRO A 209 -9.76 7.71 -49.92
CA PRO A 209 -9.77 8.46 -51.18
C PRO A 209 -11.13 9.12 -51.51
N VAL A 210 -12.23 8.65 -50.90
CA VAL A 210 -13.59 9.09 -51.22
C VAL A 210 -14.07 10.21 -50.30
N LEU A 211 -13.71 10.14 -49.01
CA LEU A 211 -14.14 11.11 -48.00
C LEU A 211 -12.99 11.99 -47.52
N PRO A 212 -13.21 13.29 -47.29
CA PRO A 212 -12.20 14.21 -46.75
C PRO A 212 -11.87 13.93 -45.27
N ARG A 213 -12.58 13.01 -44.62
CA ARG A 213 -12.53 12.70 -43.19
C ARG A 213 -12.47 11.18 -43.00
N GLY A 214 -11.54 10.69 -42.19
CA GLY A 214 -11.39 9.26 -41.94
C GLY A 214 -12.62 8.69 -41.26
N PHE A 215 -13.29 7.74 -41.91
CA PHE A 215 -14.47 7.06 -41.39
C PHE A 215 -14.06 5.92 -40.45
N TRP A 216 -14.68 5.87 -39.28
CA TRP A 216 -14.41 4.88 -38.26
C TRP A 216 -15.66 4.07 -37.95
N LEU A 217 -15.61 2.76 -38.17
CA LEU A 217 -16.59 1.82 -37.65
C LEU A 217 -16.24 1.51 -36.19
N PHE A 218 -17.21 1.68 -35.27
CA PHE A 218 -17.03 1.59 -33.82
C PHE A 218 -15.83 2.42 -33.29
N PRO A 219 -15.96 3.77 -33.25
CA PRO A 219 -14.89 4.65 -32.75
C PRO A 219 -14.41 4.26 -31.35
N ASN A 220 -15.33 3.89 -30.46
CA ASN A 220 -15.08 3.64 -29.04
C ASN A 220 -14.56 2.23 -28.73
N LEU A 221 -14.36 1.36 -29.73
CA LEU A 221 -13.99 -0.05 -29.51
C LEU A 221 -12.65 -0.24 -28.75
N PHE A 222 -11.75 0.75 -28.84
CA PHE A 222 -10.45 0.76 -28.15
C PHE A 222 -10.33 1.91 -27.15
N GLU A 223 -11.45 2.56 -26.80
CA GLU A 223 -11.46 3.57 -25.74
C GLU A 223 -11.73 2.91 -24.38
N ASP A 224 -11.32 3.56 -23.29
CA ASP A 224 -11.49 3.08 -21.90
C ASP A 224 -12.96 3.18 -21.44
N VAL A 225 -13.87 2.54 -22.19
CA VAL A 225 -15.31 2.54 -21.94
C VAL A 225 -15.82 1.11 -21.70
N GLY A 226 -17.02 0.98 -21.14
CA GLY A 226 -17.61 -0.33 -20.89
C GLY A 226 -17.80 -1.15 -22.17
N ILE A 227 -17.99 -2.47 -22.03
CA ILE A 227 -18.16 -3.39 -23.17
C ILE A 227 -19.33 -2.94 -24.06
N ILE A 228 -20.44 -2.47 -23.47
CA ILE A 228 -21.63 -2.03 -24.23
C ILE A 228 -21.36 -0.69 -24.93
N ASP A 229 -20.75 0.26 -24.20
CA ASP A 229 -20.43 1.59 -24.72
C ASP A 229 -19.33 1.55 -25.81
N SER A 230 -18.54 0.49 -25.86
CA SER A 230 -17.54 0.26 -26.92
C SER A 230 -18.17 0.08 -28.30
N PHE A 231 -19.43 -0.39 -28.37
CA PHE A 231 -20.15 -0.66 -29.63
C PHE A 231 -21.13 0.47 -30.01
N ILE A 232 -21.17 1.56 -29.26
CA ILE A 232 -22.06 2.69 -29.51
C ILE A 232 -21.22 3.98 -29.46
N PRO A 233 -21.24 4.84 -30.49
CA PRO A 233 -21.99 4.74 -31.75
C PRO A 233 -21.41 3.72 -32.74
N LEU A 234 -22.24 3.23 -33.67
CA LEU A 234 -21.85 2.27 -34.71
C LEU A 234 -20.80 2.82 -35.69
N TYR A 235 -20.86 4.13 -35.96
CA TYR A 235 -19.91 4.81 -36.82
C TYR A 235 -19.60 6.21 -36.28
N GLY A 236 -18.41 6.69 -36.62
CA GLY A 236 -17.96 8.05 -36.35
C GLY A 236 -17.01 8.48 -37.46
N PHE A 237 -16.59 9.73 -37.42
CA PHE A 237 -15.46 10.11 -38.26
C PHE A 237 -14.53 11.07 -37.53
N ASP A 238 -13.30 11.21 -38.03
CA ASP A 238 -12.24 12.00 -37.40
C ASP A 238 -12.62 13.47 -37.20
N PRO A 239 -12.26 14.13 -36.08
CA PRO A 239 -12.51 15.56 -35.92
C PRO A 239 -11.85 16.36 -37.05
N VAL A 240 -12.52 17.43 -37.50
CA VAL A 240 -11.98 18.32 -38.53
C VAL A 240 -10.65 18.88 -38.01
N LYS A 241 -9.55 18.62 -38.72
CA LYS A 241 -8.25 19.23 -38.42
C LYS A 241 -8.37 20.73 -38.65
N GLU A 242 -8.70 21.50 -37.62
CA GLU A 242 -8.58 22.95 -37.70
C GLU A 242 -7.10 23.28 -37.97
N LYS A 243 -6.85 23.92 -39.11
CA LYS A 243 -5.53 24.48 -39.40
C LYS A 243 -5.26 25.52 -38.32
N LYS A 244 -4.37 25.21 -37.37
CA LYS A 244 -3.78 26.22 -36.47
C LYS A 244 -3.21 27.33 -37.33
N SER A 245 -3.93 28.45 -37.45
CA SER A 245 -3.36 29.68 -37.99
C SER A 245 -2.17 30.04 -37.10
N LYS A 246 -0.97 30.06 -37.68
CA LYS A 246 0.22 30.64 -37.05
C LYS A 246 -0.16 32.02 -36.53
N LYS A 247 -0.24 32.17 -35.21
CA LYS A 247 -0.28 33.48 -34.56
C LYS A 247 1.14 34.04 -34.72
N SER A 248 1.31 34.92 -35.69
CA SER A 248 2.53 35.69 -35.92
C SER A 248 2.78 36.56 -34.70
N ASP A 249 3.92 36.31 -34.08
CA ASP A 249 4.62 37.19 -33.15
C ASP A 249 4.87 38.54 -33.85
N VAL A 250 4.30 39.62 -33.32
CA VAL A 250 4.61 41.00 -33.73
C VAL A 250 4.79 41.83 -32.45
N THR A 251 6.03 41.79 -31.96
CA THR A 251 6.87 42.94 -31.62
C THR A 251 6.23 44.08 -30.80
N THR A 252 6.55 44.07 -29.51
CA THR A 252 6.76 45.28 -28.71
C THR A 252 8.05 45.97 -29.15
N ALA A 253 7.97 47.10 -29.85
CA ALA A 253 8.95 48.19 -29.82
C ALA A 253 8.44 49.42 -30.60
N GLN A 254 8.49 50.58 -29.94
CA GLN A 254 8.25 51.95 -30.43
C GLN A 254 6.79 52.45 -30.47
N VAL A 255 6.38 53.18 -29.43
CA VAL A 255 6.25 54.66 -29.44
C VAL A 255 6.16 55.10 -27.96
N VAL A 256 7.32 55.42 -27.38
CA VAL A 256 7.46 56.35 -26.26
C VAL A 256 8.05 57.60 -26.90
N GLU A 257 7.21 58.48 -27.47
CA GLU A 257 7.56 59.87 -27.80
C GLU A 257 6.30 60.64 -28.29
N LYS A 258 5.47 61.12 -27.36
CA LYS A 258 4.73 62.40 -27.47
C LYS A 258 3.90 62.67 -26.22
N SER A 259 4.56 63.26 -25.22
CA SER A 259 3.92 64.08 -24.20
C SER A 259 4.87 65.24 -23.91
N GLU A 260 4.90 66.17 -24.86
CA GLU A 260 5.07 67.62 -24.70
C GLU A 260 4.33 68.28 -25.87
#